data_AF-A0A432XC25-F1
#
_entry.id   AF-A0A432XC25-F1
#
_cell.length_a   1.000
_cell.length_b   1.000
_cell.length_c   1.000
_cell.angle_alpha   90.00
_cell.angle_beta   90.00
_cell.angle_gamma   90.00
#
_symmetry.space_group_name_H-M   'P 1'
#
loop_
_entity.id
_entity.type
_entity.pdbx_description
1 polymer ?
#
loop_
_entity_poly.entity_id
_entity_poly.type
_entity_poly.pdbx_seq_one_letter_code
_entity_poly.pdbx_strand_id
1 'polypeptide(L)'
;MRKTLITCSLALLSVFALVPASHAQAEKKQEFYPLVLLGDALEVCSSMAWQRCADTDWIDRDAMRYDRYVNLSGPYVEALLDDKNWSPLRRDTRDDLKEAIELLRDRVKQDVISERSFTEEFTRRATQYLYQQLSERDWNLIIDHLEMPVPRDAAFGVNLSATKSQVNIDYMRQILSQAQQVSGEETPHVLVVTAAQRDSLDLVNYYLQAFAGAGADASWLPIDAAVKAAREANACEALNDYRASEMSAFRRDVVHAELHARQLAFCEAGDALTQIRNADVLFFADGNPDLLRPLLVTELNEPNALAVGIAERVAEEKLVVAAAGRSANVMTSQAMIAGGSSREALKEGVFATRLPGLGCHKDDTCPRNLNENSVAYHPIGGAGLFRWGTLDTRMGEEGNHGRLLRVAATNRVLLAVGIDAETALLVSLRSGDFKVAGERGVFFAAGAQQNERAVAATFHYLMAGSSGTFTGNDVNVVTFAEDAQVVQVEPTTNFIANRGLYDSLRLLCREREVVEVKWEQFTMTLMGGEDTKTQTAGAECQVQNARIGMQYAPSESF
;
A
#
# COMPACT_ATOMS: atom_id res chain seq x y z
N MET A 1 55.31 21.66 85.39
CA MET A 1 56.61 20.95 85.52
C MET A 1 56.81 20.11 84.26
N ARG A 2 58.04 20.18 83.71
CA ARG A 2 58.76 19.25 82.81
C ARG A 2 58.07 17.89 82.54
N LYS A 3 58.19 17.20 81.40
CA LYS A 3 58.96 17.21 80.14
C LYS A 3 58.41 15.94 79.40
N THR A 4 58.21 15.96 78.07
CA THR A 4 59.03 15.23 77.07
C THR A 4 59.08 13.69 77.30
N LEU A 5 58.85 12.73 76.39
CA LEU A 5 58.55 12.57 74.95
C LEU A 5 58.68 11.03 74.70
N ILE A 6 58.38 10.56 73.48
CA ILE A 6 58.96 9.37 72.79
C ILE A 6 58.08 8.10 72.69
N THR A 7 57.41 8.02 71.52
CA THR A 7 57.31 6.92 70.52
C THR A 7 57.16 5.46 70.97
N CYS A 8 56.23 4.70 70.38
CA CYS A 8 56.40 4.01 69.09
C CYS A 8 55.25 3.01 68.81
N SER A 9 54.60 3.21 67.67
CA SER A 9 54.03 2.26 66.70
C SER A 9 53.80 0.79 67.08
N LEU A 10 52.57 0.30 66.87
CA LEU A 10 52.30 -0.91 66.05
C LEU A 10 50.85 -0.93 65.54
N ALA A 11 50.69 -1.47 64.33
CA ALA A 11 49.56 -1.34 63.42
C ALA A 11 48.35 -2.23 63.76
N LEU A 12 47.14 -1.75 63.40
CA LEU A 12 45.92 -2.56 63.28
C LEU A 12 45.48 -2.59 61.81
N LEU A 13 45.30 -3.80 61.28
CA LEU A 13 44.70 -4.07 59.97
C LEU A 13 43.23 -3.59 59.93
N SER A 14 42.91 -2.75 58.96
CA SER A 14 41.53 -2.42 58.57
C SER A 14 41.15 -3.15 57.29
N VAL A 15 40.18 -4.06 57.40
CA VAL A 15 39.52 -4.76 56.29
C VAL A 15 38.69 -3.75 55.50
N PHE A 16 39.06 -3.49 54.24
CA PHE A 16 38.24 -2.75 53.28
C PHE A 16 37.17 -3.69 52.72
N ALA A 17 35.90 -3.40 52.99
CA ALA A 17 34.78 -4.01 52.29
C ALA A 17 34.64 -3.34 50.91
N LEU A 18 34.95 -4.08 49.85
CA LEU A 18 34.64 -3.72 48.47
C LEU A 18 33.13 -3.93 48.24
N VAL A 19 32.40 -2.83 48.08
CA VAL A 19 31.05 -2.85 47.49
C VAL A 19 31.22 -2.88 45.97
N PRO A 20 30.72 -3.89 45.24
CA PRO A 20 30.75 -3.86 43.79
C PRO A 20 29.79 -2.79 43.29
N ALA A 21 30.32 -1.83 42.54
CA ALA A 21 29.52 -0.87 41.79
C ALA A 21 28.78 -1.62 40.68
N SER A 22 27.51 -1.94 40.92
CA SER A 22 26.60 -2.40 39.87
C SER A 22 26.55 -1.34 38.77
N HIS A 23 27.22 -1.61 37.67
CA HIS A 23 27.03 -0.89 36.42
C HIS A 23 25.62 -1.23 35.95
N ALA A 24 24.67 -0.33 36.21
CA ALA A 24 23.42 -0.32 35.49
C ALA A 24 23.76 -0.06 34.01
N GLN A 25 23.92 -1.13 33.23
CA GLN A 25 23.75 -1.03 31.79
C GLN A 25 22.32 -0.55 31.59
N ALA A 26 22.17 0.73 31.22
CA ALA A 26 20.95 1.19 30.61
C ALA A 26 20.74 0.31 29.37
N GLU A 27 19.80 -0.63 29.45
CA GLU A 27 19.29 -1.29 28.26
C GLU A 27 18.88 -0.15 27.31
N LYS A 28 19.56 -0.04 26.17
CA LYS A 28 19.11 0.86 25.11
C LYS A 28 17.71 0.39 24.74
N LYS A 29 16.67 1.08 25.22
CA LYS A 29 15.29 0.84 24.79
C LYS A 29 15.33 0.87 23.26
N GLN A 30 15.00 -0.27 22.64
CA GLN A 30 14.99 -0.40 21.19
C GLN A 30 14.07 0.67 20.63
N GLU A 31 14.49 1.34 19.55
CA GLU A 31 13.68 2.40 18.94
C GLU A 31 12.38 1.79 18.41
N PHE A 32 11.25 2.29 18.94
CA PHE A 32 9.91 1.83 18.61
C PHE A 32 9.30 2.69 17.49
N TYR A 33 8.84 2.03 16.44
CA TYR A 33 8.22 2.63 15.26
C TYR A 33 6.79 2.11 15.12
N PRO A 34 5.78 2.77 15.72
CA PRO A 34 4.40 2.30 15.70
C PRO A 34 3.73 2.39 14.33
N LEU A 35 4.30 3.11 13.36
CA LEU A 35 3.76 3.20 12.01
C LEU A 35 4.75 2.62 11.00
N VAL A 36 4.31 1.63 10.24
CA VAL A 36 5.05 1.00 9.14
C VAL A 36 4.28 1.21 7.84
N LEU A 37 4.87 1.93 6.90
CA LEU A 37 4.27 2.20 5.59
C LEU A 37 5.04 1.41 4.52
N LEU A 38 4.38 0.50 3.82
CA LEU A 38 5.01 -0.29 2.75
C LEU A 38 4.66 0.34 1.40
N GLY A 39 5.64 0.48 0.50
CA GLY A 39 5.43 1.07 -0.81
C GLY A 39 4.72 0.17 -1.81
N ASP A 40 4.46 -1.09 -1.47
CA ASP A 40 3.64 -2.01 -2.27
C ASP A 40 2.91 -3.03 -1.38
N ALA A 41 2.09 -3.88 -2.01
CA ALA A 41 1.47 -5.02 -1.37
C ALA A 41 2.52 -6.01 -0.82
N LEU A 42 2.19 -6.66 0.29
CA LEU A 42 3.03 -7.71 0.86
C LEU A 42 2.80 -9.01 0.07
N GLU A 43 3.78 -9.41 -0.74
CA GLU A 43 3.68 -10.55 -1.65
C GLU A 43 4.65 -11.70 -1.30
N VAL A 44 4.10 -12.75 -0.72
CA VAL A 44 4.75 -14.04 -0.45
C VAL A 44 4.22 -15.17 -1.35
N CYS A 45 5.01 -16.24 -1.44
CA CYS A 45 4.63 -17.48 -2.12
C CYS A 45 3.41 -18.13 -1.47
N SER A 46 2.40 -18.42 -2.29
CA SER A 46 1.18 -19.12 -1.88
C SER A 46 0.65 -20.01 -2.99
N SER A 47 -0.30 -20.88 -2.67
CA SER A 47 -0.94 -21.75 -3.65
C SER A 47 -1.64 -20.95 -4.76
N MET A 48 -2.24 -19.80 -4.42
CA MET A 48 -2.90 -18.88 -5.36
C MET A 48 -1.95 -17.85 -6.01
N ALA A 49 -0.72 -17.72 -5.52
CA ALA A 49 0.29 -16.80 -6.04
C ALA A 49 1.60 -17.55 -6.34
N TRP A 50 1.49 -18.69 -7.02
CA TRP A 50 2.61 -19.60 -7.30
C TRP A 50 3.74 -18.92 -8.10
N GLN A 51 3.45 -17.87 -8.87
CA GLN A 51 4.45 -17.06 -9.55
C GLN A 51 5.45 -16.38 -8.60
N ARG A 52 5.06 -16.18 -7.33
CA ARG A 52 5.90 -15.64 -6.25
C ARG A 52 6.75 -16.72 -5.57
N CYS A 53 6.58 -17.98 -5.95
CA CYS A 53 7.31 -19.12 -5.40
C CYS A 53 8.57 -19.43 -6.20
N ALA A 54 9.69 -19.60 -5.51
CA ALA A 54 10.94 -20.17 -6.04
C ALA A 54 10.81 -21.69 -6.25
N ASP A 55 9.94 -22.33 -5.46
CA ASP A 55 9.59 -23.74 -5.55
C ASP A 55 8.08 -23.94 -5.36
N THR A 56 7.48 -24.76 -6.20
CA THR A 56 6.03 -25.05 -6.22
C THR A 56 5.70 -26.51 -5.91
N ASP A 57 6.68 -27.36 -5.62
CA ASP A 57 6.47 -28.80 -5.39
C ASP A 57 5.60 -29.10 -4.16
N TRP A 58 5.51 -28.15 -3.23
CA TRP A 58 4.66 -28.22 -2.04
C TRP A 58 3.16 -27.96 -2.33
N ILE A 59 2.81 -27.44 -3.51
CA ILE A 59 1.43 -27.11 -3.88
C ILE A 59 0.72 -28.37 -4.39
N ASP A 60 -0.11 -28.96 -3.54
CA ASP A 60 -1.00 -30.06 -3.91
C ASP A 60 -2.21 -29.51 -4.68
N ARG A 61 -2.28 -29.78 -5.98
CA ARG A 61 -3.35 -29.27 -6.86
C ARG A 61 -4.70 -29.94 -6.66
N ASP A 62 -4.72 -31.11 -6.03
CA ASP A 62 -5.96 -31.84 -5.74
C ASP A 62 -6.53 -31.45 -4.37
N ALA A 63 -5.67 -31.03 -3.43
CA ALA A 63 -6.06 -30.64 -2.07
C ALA A 63 -6.08 -29.13 -1.81
N MET A 64 -5.36 -28.33 -2.60
CA MET A 64 -5.25 -26.87 -2.40
C MET A 64 -5.89 -26.08 -3.53
N ARG A 65 -6.46 -24.91 -3.18
CA ARG A 65 -6.87 -23.91 -4.16
C ARG A 65 -5.62 -23.29 -4.77
N TYR A 66 -5.41 -23.47 -6.08
CA TYR A 66 -4.23 -22.97 -6.78
C TYR A 66 -4.52 -22.03 -7.95
N ASP A 67 -5.78 -21.96 -8.40
CA ASP A 67 -6.23 -21.03 -9.44
C ASP A 67 -7.67 -20.57 -9.16
N ARG A 68 -8.10 -19.50 -9.83
CA ARG A 68 -9.51 -19.13 -9.92
C ARG A 68 -10.10 -19.77 -11.16
N TYR A 69 -11.30 -20.35 -11.03
CA TYR A 69 -11.99 -20.99 -12.14
C TYR A 69 -13.27 -20.24 -12.45
N VAL A 70 -13.52 -20.06 -13.74
CA VAL A 70 -14.77 -19.50 -14.26
C VAL A 70 -15.57 -20.59 -14.96
N ASN A 71 -16.89 -20.51 -14.84
CA ASN A 71 -17.83 -21.46 -15.40
C ASN A 71 -18.69 -20.75 -16.46
N LEU A 72 -18.55 -21.21 -17.70
CA LEU A 72 -19.22 -20.70 -18.90
C LEU A 72 -20.53 -21.45 -19.21
N SER A 73 -20.99 -22.33 -18.32
CA SER A 73 -22.26 -23.03 -18.50
C SER A 73 -23.48 -22.10 -18.38
N GLY A 74 -24.62 -22.57 -18.91
CA GLY A 74 -25.90 -21.85 -18.92
C GLY A 74 -26.24 -21.16 -17.60
N PRO A 75 -26.25 -21.85 -16.44
CA PRO A 75 -26.64 -21.23 -15.17
C PRO A 75 -25.80 -20.01 -14.75
N TYR A 76 -24.50 -20.01 -15.00
CA TYR A 76 -23.61 -18.89 -14.66
C TYR A 76 -23.77 -17.74 -15.65
N VAL A 77 -23.85 -18.08 -16.94
CA VAL A 77 -24.00 -17.10 -18.03
C VAL A 77 -25.38 -16.45 -18.03
N GLU A 78 -26.45 -17.22 -17.82
CA GLU A 78 -27.83 -16.71 -17.70
C GLU A 78 -27.96 -15.75 -16.51
N ALA A 79 -27.34 -16.06 -15.37
CA ALA A 79 -27.32 -15.17 -14.22
C ALA A 79 -26.54 -13.87 -14.49
N LEU A 80 -25.39 -13.96 -15.17
CA LEU A 80 -24.61 -12.79 -15.60
C LEU A 80 -25.41 -11.89 -16.56
N LEU A 81 -26.11 -12.48 -17.53
CA LEU A 81 -26.84 -11.77 -18.58
C LEU A 81 -28.25 -11.30 -18.14
N ASP A 82 -28.64 -11.47 -16.89
CA ASP A 82 -29.92 -10.95 -16.37
C ASP A 82 -29.98 -9.42 -16.53
N ASP A 83 -31.08 -8.92 -17.12
CA ASP A 83 -31.35 -7.49 -17.35
C ASP A 83 -31.12 -6.63 -16.09
N LYS A 84 -31.36 -7.16 -14.89
CA LYS A 84 -31.20 -6.41 -13.63
C LYS A 84 -29.74 -6.03 -13.33
N ASN A 85 -28.78 -6.78 -13.87
CA ASN A 85 -27.35 -6.58 -13.63
C ASN A 85 -26.75 -5.52 -14.55
N TRP A 86 -27.45 -5.17 -15.64
CA TRP A 86 -26.96 -4.28 -16.68
C TRP A 86 -27.78 -2.99 -16.72
N SER A 87 -27.10 -1.84 -16.77
CA SER A 87 -27.76 -0.57 -17.06
C SER A 87 -28.48 -0.65 -18.41
N PRO A 88 -29.63 0.03 -18.60
CA PRO A 88 -30.28 0.13 -19.91
C PRO A 88 -29.34 0.60 -21.03
N LEU A 89 -28.34 1.42 -20.71
CA LEU A 89 -27.32 1.91 -21.65
C LEU A 89 -26.27 0.86 -22.04
N ARG A 90 -26.22 -0.28 -21.34
CA ARG A 90 -25.23 -1.36 -21.54
C ARG A 90 -25.84 -2.64 -22.10
N ARG A 91 -27.08 -2.60 -22.59
CA ARG A 91 -27.76 -3.78 -23.16
C ARG A 91 -27.05 -4.34 -24.39
N ASP A 92 -26.57 -3.47 -25.27
CA ASP A 92 -25.84 -3.90 -26.46
C ASP A 92 -24.52 -4.61 -26.07
N THR A 93 -23.77 -4.04 -25.12
CA THR A 93 -22.56 -4.68 -24.56
C THR A 93 -22.83 -6.05 -23.96
N ARG A 94 -23.95 -6.19 -23.24
CA ARG A 94 -24.38 -7.47 -22.69
C ARG A 94 -24.72 -8.49 -23.78
N ASP A 95 -25.39 -8.07 -24.84
CA ASP A 95 -25.76 -8.95 -25.94
C ASP A 95 -24.49 -9.39 -26.72
N ASP A 96 -23.55 -8.47 -26.96
CA ASP A 96 -22.22 -8.78 -27.52
C ASP A 96 -21.44 -9.74 -26.62
N LEU A 97 -21.54 -9.59 -25.29
CA LEU A 97 -20.93 -10.48 -24.32
C LEU A 97 -21.48 -11.90 -24.42
N LYS A 98 -22.79 -12.06 -24.65
CA LYS A 98 -23.39 -13.38 -24.86
C LYS A 98 -22.74 -14.08 -26.06
N GLU A 99 -22.65 -13.39 -27.20
CA GLU A 99 -22.01 -13.92 -28.40
C GLU A 99 -20.53 -14.24 -28.18
N ALA A 100 -19.81 -13.37 -27.46
CA ALA A 100 -18.42 -13.58 -27.10
C ALA A 100 -18.23 -14.85 -26.24
N ILE A 101 -19.08 -15.06 -25.23
CA ILE A 101 -19.02 -16.26 -24.38
C ILE A 101 -19.35 -17.52 -25.21
N GLU A 102 -20.35 -17.48 -26.08
CA GLU A 102 -20.67 -18.60 -26.97
C GLU A 102 -19.48 -18.97 -27.88
N LEU A 103 -18.84 -17.96 -28.49
CA LEU A 103 -17.64 -18.14 -29.30
C LEU A 103 -16.48 -18.74 -28.49
N LEU A 104 -16.30 -18.29 -27.24
CA LEU A 104 -15.27 -18.81 -26.34
C LEU A 104 -15.51 -20.28 -26.00
N ARG A 105 -16.73 -20.64 -25.61
CA ARG A 105 -17.12 -22.04 -25.37
C ARG A 105 -16.88 -22.91 -26.59
N ASP A 106 -17.20 -22.39 -27.77
CA ASP A 106 -16.99 -23.11 -29.01
C ASP A 106 -15.53 -23.33 -29.38
N ARG A 107 -14.64 -22.44 -28.96
CA ARG A 107 -13.20 -22.59 -29.20
C ARG A 107 -12.54 -23.48 -28.16
N VAL A 108 -12.83 -23.23 -26.89
CA VAL A 108 -12.18 -23.90 -25.75
C VAL A 108 -12.72 -25.32 -25.58
N LYS A 109 -13.99 -25.57 -25.95
CA LYS A 109 -14.67 -26.86 -25.79
C LYS A 109 -14.67 -27.38 -24.35
N GLN A 110 -14.64 -26.48 -23.38
CA GLN A 110 -14.78 -26.76 -21.94
C GLN A 110 -15.70 -25.71 -21.32
N ASP A 111 -16.56 -26.14 -20.39
CA ASP A 111 -17.44 -25.23 -19.66
C ASP A 111 -16.73 -24.59 -18.46
N VAL A 112 -15.67 -25.21 -17.92
CA VAL A 112 -14.90 -24.68 -16.79
C VAL A 112 -13.45 -24.50 -17.21
N ILE A 113 -12.93 -23.28 -17.02
CA ILE A 113 -11.55 -22.92 -17.31
C ILE A 113 -10.97 -22.03 -16.22
N SER A 114 -9.64 -21.91 -16.17
CA SER A 114 -9.02 -20.91 -15.30
C SER A 114 -9.39 -19.48 -15.72
N GLU A 115 -9.47 -18.56 -14.77
CA GLU A 115 -9.66 -17.12 -15.02
C GLU A 115 -8.59 -16.62 -16.01
N ARG A 116 -7.34 -17.06 -15.85
CA ARG A 116 -6.23 -16.73 -16.75
C ARG A 116 -6.52 -17.14 -18.20
N SER A 117 -6.93 -18.39 -18.42
CA SER A 117 -7.30 -18.89 -19.75
C SER A 117 -8.50 -18.15 -20.32
N PHE A 118 -9.47 -17.79 -19.47
CA PHE A 118 -10.61 -16.97 -19.89
C PHE A 118 -10.16 -15.59 -20.35
N THR A 119 -9.35 -14.87 -19.57
CA THR A 119 -8.82 -13.55 -19.94
C THR A 119 -7.99 -13.60 -21.22
N GLU A 120 -7.11 -14.59 -21.34
CA GLU A 120 -6.30 -14.79 -22.55
C GLU A 120 -7.18 -15.00 -23.79
N GLU A 121 -8.19 -15.85 -23.71
CA GLU A 121 -9.08 -16.10 -24.84
C GLU A 121 -10.03 -14.92 -25.14
N PHE A 122 -10.53 -14.25 -24.10
CA PHE A 122 -11.44 -13.10 -24.19
C PHE A 122 -10.74 -11.86 -24.77
N THR A 123 -9.42 -11.75 -24.61
CA THR A 123 -8.63 -10.64 -25.17
C THR A 123 -8.10 -10.90 -26.58
N ARG A 124 -8.38 -12.08 -27.16
CA ARG A 124 -8.00 -12.37 -28.56
C ARG A 124 -8.79 -11.53 -29.55
N ARG A 125 -8.24 -11.40 -30.77
CA ARG A 125 -8.78 -10.59 -31.87
C ARG A 125 -10.29 -10.69 -32.09
N ALA A 126 -10.89 -11.87 -31.90
CA ALA A 126 -12.32 -12.07 -32.15
C ALA A 126 -13.25 -11.36 -31.14
N THR A 127 -12.80 -11.17 -29.90
CA THR A 127 -13.55 -10.57 -28.79
C THR A 127 -12.87 -9.31 -28.25
N GLN A 128 -11.72 -8.95 -28.80
CA GLN A 128 -10.93 -7.78 -28.40
C GLN A 128 -11.72 -6.47 -28.53
N TYR A 129 -12.61 -6.34 -29.52
CA TYR A 129 -13.46 -5.16 -29.68
C TYR A 129 -14.35 -4.96 -28.45
N LEU A 130 -14.96 -6.04 -27.95
CA LEU A 130 -15.81 -6.00 -26.76
C LEU A 130 -14.97 -5.70 -25.53
N TYR A 131 -13.85 -6.39 -25.34
CA TYR A 131 -12.94 -6.14 -24.23
C TYR A 131 -12.52 -4.65 -24.14
N GLN A 132 -12.23 -4.02 -25.29
CA GLN A 132 -11.89 -2.59 -25.33
C GLN A 132 -13.05 -1.67 -24.94
N GLN A 133 -14.31 -2.12 -25.03
CA GLN A 133 -15.51 -1.37 -24.66
C GLN A 133 -16.00 -1.63 -23.23
N LEU A 134 -15.44 -2.62 -22.52
CA LEU A 134 -15.80 -2.89 -21.13
C LEU A 134 -15.20 -1.84 -20.20
N SER A 135 -16.03 -1.27 -19.31
CA SER A 135 -15.54 -0.54 -18.14
C SER A 135 -15.03 -1.54 -17.09
N GLU A 136 -14.33 -1.03 -16.08
CA GLU A 136 -13.93 -1.82 -14.92
C GLU A 136 -15.13 -2.48 -14.23
N ARG A 137 -16.24 -1.77 -14.12
CA ARG A 137 -17.47 -2.31 -13.52
C ARG A 137 -18.00 -3.48 -14.33
N ASP A 138 -18.05 -3.37 -15.66
CA ASP A 138 -18.52 -4.47 -16.51
C ASP A 138 -17.59 -5.69 -16.42
N TRP A 139 -16.28 -5.46 -16.45
CA TRP A 139 -15.31 -6.55 -16.33
C TRP A 139 -15.43 -7.27 -14.99
N ASN A 140 -15.54 -6.51 -13.90
CA ASN A 140 -15.77 -7.03 -12.55
C ASN A 140 -17.08 -7.83 -12.48
N LEU A 141 -18.15 -7.33 -13.09
CA LEU A 141 -19.44 -8.03 -13.17
C LEU A 141 -19.30 -9.39 -13.88
N ILE A 142 -18.58 -9.43 -15.01
CA ILE A 142 -18.33 -10.64 -15.80
C ILE A 142 -17.53 -11.67 -14.99
N ILE A 143 -16.34 -11.29 -14.51
CA ILE A 143 -15.46 -12.22 -13.80
C ILE A 143 -16.15 -12.75 -12.55
N ASP A 144 -16.80 -11.86 -11.79
CA ASP A 144 -17.40 -12.25 -10.52
C ASP A 144 -18.59 -13.20 -10.67
N HIS A 145 -19.41 -13.01 -11.70
CA HIS A 145 -20.55 -13.90 -11.93
C HIS A 145 -20.11 -15.26 -12.45
N LEU A 146 -19.07 -15.31 -13.28
CA LEU A 146 -18.58 -16.55 -13.85
C LEU A 146 -17.72 -17.34 -12.85
N GLU A 147 -17.12 -16.69 -11.85
CA GLU A 147 -16.28 -17.36 -10.86
C GLU A 147 -17.03 -18.47 -10.09
N MET A 148 -16.36 -19.61 -9.95
CA MET A 148 -16.85 -20.77 -9.20
C MET A 148 -16.66 -20.58 -7.68
N PRO A 149 -17.55 -21.15 -6.86
CA PRO A 149 -17.38 -21.20 -5.41
C PRO A 149 -16.04 -21.79 -4.99
N VAL A 150 -15.46 -21.22 -3.94
CA VAL A 150 -14.30 -21.83 -3.27
C VAL A 150 -14.73 -23.19 -2.70
N PRO A 151 -14.09 -24.30 -3.10
CA PRO A 151 -14.42 -25.61 -2.55
C PRO A 151 -14.17 -25.62 -1.04
N ARG A 152 -15.13 -26.14 -0.26
CA ARG A 152 -15.04 -26.16 1.22
C ARG A 152 -13.85 -26.96 1.74
N ASP A 153 -13.45 -27.99 1.01
CA ASP A 153 -12.38 -28.91 1.40
C ASP A 153 -11.01 -28.49 0.81
N ALA A 154 -10.98 -27.47 -0.06
CA ALA A 154 -9.73 -27.00 -0.65
C ALA A 154 -9.00 -26.09 0.34
N ALA A 155 -7.82 -26.53 0.77
CA ALA A 155 -6.96 -25.72 1.61
C ALA A 155 -6.39 -24.53 0.83
N PHE A 156 -6.19 -23.41 1.53
CA PHE A 156 -5.28 -22.37 1.07
C PHE A 156 -3.90 -22.62 1.73
N GLY A 157 -2.81 -22.28 1.05
CA GLY A 157 -1.46 -22.52 1.56
C GLY A 157 -0.52 -21.36 1.30
N VAL A 158 0.33 -21.01 2.29
CA VAL A 158 1.46 -20.08 2.15
C VAL A 158 2.74 -20.79 2.54
N ASN A 159 3.81 -20.56 1.77
CA ASN A 159 5.14 -21.07 2.08
C ASN A 159 6.18 -19.95 2.04
N LEU A 160 6.52 -19.43 3.21
CA LEU A 160 7.49 -18.34 3.32
C LEU A 160 8.89 -18.77 2.87
N SER A 161 9.30 -20.01 3.18
CA SER A 161 10.62 -20.52 2.77
C SER A 161 10.80 -20.64 1.26
N ALA A 162 9.70 -20.82 0.52
CA ALA A 162 9.69 -20.88 -0.93
C ALA A 162 9.44 -19.51 -1.59
N THR A 163 9.38 -18.40 -0.84
CA THR A 163 9.14 -17.08 -1.42
C THR A 163 10.38 -16.56 -2.15
N LYS A 164 10.20 -16.05 -3.38
CA LYS A 164 11.31 -15.49 -4.19
C LYS A 164 11.90 -14.22 -3.58
N SER A 165 11.03 -13.33 -3.08
CA SER A 165 11.43 -12.03 -2.56
C SER A 165 11.61 -12.09 -1.04
N GLN A 166 12.86 -12.01 -0.59
CA GLN A 166 13.18 -12.04 0.83
C GLN A 166 12.67 -10.79 1.55
N VAL A 167 12.59 -9.65 0.85
CA VAL A 167 12.18 -8.36 1.41
C VAL A 167 10.77 -8.40 2.02
N ASN A 168 9.83 -9.11 1.39
CA ASN A 168 8.46 -9.22 1.89
C ASN A 168 8.39 -10.03 3.19
N ILE A 169 9.25 -11.03 3.35
CA ILE A 169 9.37 -11.77 4.62
C ILE A 169 9.98 -10.87 5.69
N ASP A 170 10.98 -10.09 5.32
CA ASP A 170 11.66 -9.19 6.25
C ASP A 170 10.73 -8.08 6.75
N TYR A 171 9.80 -7.59 5.91
CA TYR A 171 8.73 -6.68 6.36
C TYR A 171 7.82 -7.30 7.41
N MET A 172 7.36 -8.53 7.21
CA MET A 172 6.54 -9.21 8.23
C MET A 172 7.32 -9.33 9.53
N ARG A 173 8.57 -9.80 9.49
CA ARG A 173 9.43 -9.91 10.68
C ARG A 173 9.64 -8.56 11.34
N GLN A 174 9.82 -7.50 10.55
CA GLN A 174 10.01 -6.16 11.07
C GLN A 174 8.75 -5.65 11.78
N ILE A 175 7.56 -5.84 11.19
CA ILE A 175 6.28 -5.52 11.83
C ILE A 175 6.13 -6.29 13.14
N LEU A 176 6.37 -7.62 13.13
CA LEU A 176 6.27 -8.44 14.33
C LEU A 176 7.31 -8.06 15.40
N SER A 177 8.51 -7.63 15.01
CA SER A 177 9.52 -7.15 15.95
C SER A 177 9.11 -5.84 16.64
N GLN A 178 8.34 -4.97 15.97
CA GLN A 178 7.74 -3.80 16.61
C GLN A 178 6.59 -4.23 17.54
N ALA A 179 5.82 -5.22 17.13
CA ALA A 179 4.68 -5.74 17.90
C ALA A 179 5.12 -6.43 19.21
N GLN A 180 6.20 -7.20 19.19
CA GLN A 180 6.75 -7.85 20.39
C GLN A 180 7.20 -6.85 21.46
N GLN A 181 7.60 -5.63 21.06
CA GLN A 181 7.94 -4.55 21.99
C GLN A 181 6.72 -3.98 22.71
N VAL A 182 5.51 -4.13 22.15
CA VAL A 182 4.25 -3.63 22.75
C VAL A 182 3.42 -4.71 23.42
N SER A 183 3.43 -5.94 22.89
CA SER A 183 2.68 -7.06 23.46
C SER A 183 3.35 -7.61 24.72
N GLY A 184 4.69 -7.62 24.76
CA GLY A 184 5.45 -8.35 25.77
C GLY A 184 5.32 -9.88 25.64
N GLU A 185 4.69 -10.35 24.57
CA GLU A 185 4.46 -11.77 24.26
C GLU A 185 5.32 -12.21 23.08
N GLU A 186 5.66 -13.50 23.05
CA GLU A 186 6.48 -14.09 21.97
C GLU A 186 5.72 -14.13 20.63
N THR A 187 4.39 -14.28 20.68
CA THR A 187 3.49 -14.43 19.52
C THR A 187 2.51 -13.25 19.45
N PRO A 188 2.82 -12.16 18.73
CA PRO A 188 1.92 -11.02 18.62
C PRO A 188 0.62 -11.36 17.88
N HIS A 189 -0.47 -10.70 18.25
CA HIS A 189 -1.75 -10.78 17.57
C HIS A 189 -1.85 -9.73 16.44
N VAL A 190 -1.95 -10.21 15.20
CA VAL A 190 -2.13 -9.40 13.98
C VAL A 190 -3.59 -9.41 13.56
N LEU A 191 -4.21 -8.24 13.59
CA LEU A 191 -5.55 -8.02 13.04
C LEU A 191 -5.44 -7.49 11.61
N VAL A 192 -5.84 -8.32 10.65
CA VAL A 192 -5.79 -8.02 9.21
C VAL A 192 -7.06 -7.28 8.78
N VAL A 193 -6.88 -6.19 8.02
CA VAL A 193 -7.96 -5.39 7.42
C VAL A 193 -7.79 -5.39 5.91
N THR A 194 -8.72 -6.03 5.20
CA THR A 194 -8.76 -6.11 3.73
C THR A 194 -9.69 -5.07 3.09
N ALA A 195 -10.18 -4.11 3.88
CA ALA A 195 -11.22 -3.15 3.51
C ALA A 195 -10.91 -2.23 2.31
N ALA A 196 -9.63 -2.06 1.97
CA ALA A 196 -9.22 -1.29 0.80
C ALA A 196 -9.46 -2.06 -0.52
N GLN A 197 -9.60 -3.38 -0.47
CA GLN A 197 -9.80 -4.20 -1.67
C GLN A 197 -11.23 -4.08 -2.19
N ARG A 198 -11.37 -4.16 -3.51
CA ARG A 198 -12.68 -4.27 -4.18
C ARG A 198 -13.44 -5.52 -3.69
N ASP A 199 -12.75 -6.67 -3.67
CA ASP A 199 -13.25 -7.90 -3.06
C ASP A 199 -12.50 -8.12 -1.75
N SER A 200 -13.09 -7.64 -0.64
CA SER A 200 -12.49 -7.72 0.70
C SER A 200 -12.33 -9.14 1.23
N LEU A 201 -12.92 -10.15 0.57
CA LEU A 201 -12.90 -11.55 1.03
C LEU A 201 -11.75 -12.35 0.41
N ASP A 202 -11.27 -11.95 -0.77
CA ASP A 202 -10.38 -12.77 -1.61
C ASP A 202 -9.01 -13.02 -0.95
N LEU A 203 -8.39 -11.99 -0.36
CA LEU A 203 -7.06 -12.10 0.25
C LEU A 203 -7.08 -12.32 1.78
N VAL A 204 -8.22 -12.64 2.38
CA VAL A 204 -8.29 -12.87 3.83
C VAL A 204 -7.39 -14.05 4.23
N ASN A 205 -7.63 -15.22 3.63
CA ASN A 205 -6.83 -16.42 3.94
C ASN A 205 -5.35 -16.26 3.58
N TYR A 206 -5.06 -15.44 2.55
CA TYR A 206 -3.71 -15.07 2.17
C TYR A 206 -2.94 -14.44 3.32
N TYR A 207 -3.46 -13.34 3.87
CA TYR A 207 -2.77 -12.62 4.93
C TYR A 207 -2.79 -13.37 6.26
N LEU A 208 -3.89 -14.06 6.59
CA LEU A 208 -3.94 -14.87 7.81
C LEU A 208 -2.84 -15.93 7.82
N GLN A 209 -2.66 -16.66 6.72
CA GLN A 209 -1.60 -17.68 6.65
C GLN A 209 -0.20 -17.09 6.50
N ALA A 210 -0.05 -15.94 5.84
CA ALA A 210 1.25 -15.27 5.75
C ALA A 210 1.76 -14.85 7.14
N PHE A 211 0.93 -14.19 7.94
CA PHE A 211 1.31 -13.79 9.30
C PHE A 211 1.45 -14.99 10.24
N ALA A 212 0.56 -16.00 10.14
CA ALA A 212 0.72 -17.24 10.90
C ALA A 212 2.04 -17.95 10.57
N GLY A 213 2.39 -18.04 9.29
CA GLY A 213 3.67 -18.60 8.84
C GLY A 213 4.88 -17.78 9.28
N ALA A 214 4.71 -16.49 9.56
CA ALA A 214 5.74 -15.61 10.10
C ALA A 214 5.85 -15.67 11.64
N GLY A 215 5.00 -16.46 12.31
CA GLY A 215 5.04 -16.67 13.75
C GLY A 215 4.08 -15.79 14.58
N ALA A 216 3.06 -15.21 13.96
CA ALA A 216 2.02 -14.44 14.64
C ALA A 216 0.73 -15.24 14.85
N ASP A 217 -0.08 -14.84 15.83
CA ASP A 217 -1.50 -15.17 15.80
C ASP A 217 -2.20 -14.15 14.88
N ALA A 218 -3.02 -14.62 13.94
CA ALA A 218 -3.61 -13.75 12.93
C ALA A 218 -5.13 -13.90 12.90
N SER A 219 -5.85 -12.79 12.97
CA SER A 219 -7.30 -12.73 12.79
C SER A 219 -7.70 -11.66 11.79
N TRP A 220 -8.94 -11.73 11.31
CA TRP A 220 -9.47 -10.81 10.30
C TRP A 220 -10.52 -9.90 10.92
N LEU A 221 -10.40 -8.59 10.70
CA LEU A 221 -11.44 -7.62 11.01
C LEU A 221 -12.41 -7.53 9.81
N PRO A 222 -13.65 -8.03 9.92
CA PRO A 222 -14.58 -8.14 8.79
C PRO A 222 -15.27 -6.81 8.42
N ILE A 223 -14.54 -5.70 8.47
CA ILE A 223 -15.06 -4.38 8.14
C ILE A 223 -14.70 -4.03 6.69
N ASP A 224 -15.65 -3.44 5.98
CA ASP A 224 -15.44 -2.80 4.67
C ASP A 224 -16.53 -1.73 4.43
N ALA A 225 -16.48 -1.08 3.26
CA ALA A 225 -17.46 -0.07 2.89
C ALA A 225 -18.90 -0.61 2.86
N ALA A 226 -19.10 -1.87 2.45
CA ALA A 226 -20.41 -2.51 2.41
C ALA A 226 -20.97 -2.74 3.82
N VAL A 227 -20.14 -3.23 4.76
CA VAL A 227 -20.53 -3.38 6.17
C VAL A 227 -20.88 -2.04 6.81
N LYS A 228 -20.10 -0.99 6.53
CA LYS A 228 -20.42 0.37 7.00
C LYS A 228 -21.80 0.81 6.48
N ALA A 229 -22.01 0.76 5.17
CA ALA A 229 -23.25 1.21 4.54
C ALA A 229 -24.47 0.40 5.03
N ALA A 230 -24.34 -0.93 5.12
CA ALA A 230 -25.40 -1.82 5.59
C ALA A 230 -25.77 -1.55 7.06
N ARG A 231 -24.79 -1.29 7.93
CA ARG A 231 -25.04 -0.91 9.33
C ARG A 231 -25.74 0.44 9.46
N GLU A 232 -25.30 1.44 8.70
CA GLU A 232 -25.94 2.76 8.69
C GLU A 232 -27.41 2.68 8.24
N ALA A 233 -27.72 1.76 7.33
CA ALA A 233 -29.07 1.49 6.86
C ALA A 233 -29.85 0.49 7.74
N ASN A 234 -29.24 -0.12 8.76
CA ASN A 234 -29.79 -1.24 9.53
C ASN A 234 -30.29 -2.42 8.64
N ALA A 235 -29.51 -2.77 7.62
CA ALA A 235 -29.87 -3.75 6.59
C ALA A 235 -28.72 -4.75 6.32
N CYS A 236 -28.13 -5.31 7.39
CA CYS A 236 -27.01 -6.26 7.28
C CYS A 236 -27.37 -7.53 6.51
N GLU A 237 -28.63 -7.96 6.53
CA GLU A 237 -29.13 -9.07 5.72
C GLU A 237 -28.99 -8.85 4.20
N ALA A 238 -28.89 -7.58 3.77
CA ALA A 238 -28.69 -7.18 2.38
C ALA A 238 -27.21 -6.86 2.06
N LEU A 239 -26.25 -7.36 2.86
CA LEU A 239 -24.82 -7.04 2.73
C LEU A 239 -24.26 -7.29 1.32
N ASN A 240 -24.79 -8.25 0.56
CA ASN A 240 -24.34 -8.50 -0.81
C ASN A 240 -24.72 -7.38 -1.79
N ASP A 241 -25.87 -6.75 -1.60
CA ASP A 241 -26.33 -5.64 -2.44
C ASP A 241 -25.46 -4.41 -2.21
N TYR A 242 -25.12 -4.12 -0.94
CA TYR A 242 -24.17 -3.06 -0.58
C TYR A 242 -22.76 -3.32 -1.12
N ARG A 243 -22.32 -4.58 -1.20
CA ARG A 243 -21.03 -4.92 -1.81
C ARG A 243 -21.00 -4.62 -3.31
N ALA A 244 -22.10 -4.91 -4.01
CA ALA A 244 -22.24 -4.59 -5.43
C ALA A 244 -22.33 -3.06 -5.70
N SER A 245 -22.95 -2.29 -4.81
CA SER A 245 -23.09 -0.83 -4.95
C SER A 245 -21.84 -0.07 -4.52
N GLU A 246 -21.28 -0.37 -3.36
CA GLU A 246 -20.18 0.40 -2.77
C GLU A 246 -18.81 -0.02 -3.30
N MET A 247 -18.66 -1.29 -3.66
CA MET A 247 -17.35 -1.88 -3.95
C MET A 247 -17.27 -2.46 -5.37
N SER A 248 -18.37 -2.51 -6.13
CA SER A 248 -18.42 -3.19 -7.44
C SER A 248 -17.86 -4.62 -7.39
N ALA A 249 -18.19 -5.34 -6.31
CA ALA A 249 -17.91 -6.76 -6.16
C ALA A 249 -19.23 -7.53 -6.02
N PHE A 250 -19.44 -8.47 -6.93
CA PHE A 250 -20.73 -9.12 -7.17
C PHE A 250 -20.68 -10.58 -6.75
N ARG A 251 -21.78 -11.12 -6.20
CA ARG A 251 -21.92 -12.57 -5.94
C ARG A 251 -20.78 -13.15 -5.06
N ARG A 252 -20.14 -12.33 -4.23
CA ARG A 252 -19.01 -12.74 -3.37
C ARG A 252 -19.47 -13.62 -2.22
N ASP A 253 -20.73 -13.50 -1.83
CA ASP A 253 -21.43 -14.39 -0.89
C ASP A 253 -21.48 -15.85 -1.35
N VAL A 254 -21.61 -16.07 -2.66
CA VAL A 254 -21.59 -17.43 -3.23
C VAL A 254 -20.17 -17.95 -3.39
N VAL A 255 -19.24 -17.08 -3.80
CA VAL A 255 -17.84 -17.49 -4.00
C VAL A 255 -17.15 -17.79 -2.67
N HIS A 256 -17.29 -16.89 -1.70
CA HIS A 256 -16.63 -16.96 -0.39
C HIS A 256 -17.65 -17.17 0.74
N ALA A 257 -18.50 -18.20 0.63
CA ALA A 257 -19.64 -18.42 1.54
C ALA A 257 -19.29 -18.41 3.04
N GLU A 258 -18.16 -18.99 3.43
CA GLU A 258 -17.74 -19.01 4.84
C GLU A 258 -17.31 -17.62 5.33
N LEU A 259 -16.49 -16.90 4.55
CA LEU A 259 -16.03 -15.56 4.91
C LEU A 259 -17.20 -14.57 4.89
N HIS A 260 -18.14 -14.72 3.95
CA HIS A 260 -19.37 -13.96 3.91
C HIS A 260 -20.21 -14.17 5.17
N ALA A 261 -20.40 -15.42 5.62
CA ALA A 261 -21.14 -15.70 6.85
C ALA A 261 -20.48 -15.06 8.09
N ARG A 262 -19.14 -15.11 8.18
CA ARG A 262 -18.39 -14.42 9.24
C ARG A 262 -18.56 -12.90 9.17
N GLN A 263 -18.56 -12.33 7.97
CA GLN A 263 -18.76 -10.90 7.77
C GLN A 263 -20.18 -10.44 8.08
N LEU A 264 -21.18 -11.24 7.73
CA LEU A 264 -22.58 -10.97 8.04
C LEU A 264 -22.80 -10.95 9.56
N ALA A 265 -22.30 -11.97 10.28
CA ALA A 265 -22.35 -12.01 11.73
C ALA A 265 -21.63 -10.81 12.37
N PHE A 266 -20.50 -10.40 11.79
CA PHE A 266 -19.84 -9.17 12.20
C PHE A 266 -20.71 -7.95 11.89
N CYS A 267 -21.32 -7.81 10.72
CA CYS A 267 -22.19 -6.68 10.38
C CYS A 267 -23.30 -6.51 11.42
N GLU A 268 -23.97 -7.60 11.80
CA GLU A 268 -25.11 -7.59 12.72
C GLU A 268 -24.73 -7.22 14.17
N ALA A 269 -23.61 -7.73 14.68
CA ALA A 269 -23.31 -7.64 16.12
C ALA A 269 -21.83 -7.41 16.48
N GLY A 270 -20.94 -7.33 15.51
CA GLY A 270 -19.50 -7.24 15.72
C GLY A 270 -19.02 -5.87 16.24
N ASP A 271 -17.99 -5.88 17.09
CA ASP A 271 -17.38 -4.67 17.63
C ASP A 271 -15.91 -4.55 17.19
N ALA A 272 -15.64 -3.61 16.26
CA ALA A 272 -14.30 -3.35 15.75
C ALA A 272 -13.34 -2.82 16.83
N LEU A 273 -13.82 -1.98 17.75
CA LEU A 273 -12.98 -1.38 18.79
C LEU A 273 -12.50 -2.43 19.78
N THR A 274 -13.36 -3.41 20.11
CA THR A 274 -12.96 -4.55 20.94
C THR A 274 -11.92 -5.43 20.26
N GLN A 275 -12.06 -5.72 18.96
CA GLN A 275 -11.05 -6.50 18.24
C GLN A 275 -9.71 -5.75 18.19
N ILE A 276 -9.71 -4.45 17.89
CA ILE A 276 -8.50 -3.63 17.86
C ILE A 276 -7.84 -3.52 19.24
N ARG A 277 -8.63 -3.47 20.32
CA ARG A 277 -8.11 -3.45 21.69
C ARG A 277 -7.30 -4.70 22.06
N ASN A 278 -7.57 -5.82 21.40
CA ASN A 278 -6.89 -7.08 21.63
C ASN A 278 -5.79 -7.36 20.59
N ALA A 279 -5.51 -6.40 19.70
CA ALA A 279 -4.48 -6.54 18.67
C ALA A 279 -3.20 -5.78 19.04
N ASP A 280 -2.08 -6.37 18.67
CA ASP A 280 -0.74 -5.77 18.76
C ASP A 280 -0.36 -5.12 17.42
N VAL A 281 -0.90 -5.66 16.32
CA VAL A 281 -0.74 -5.11 14.97
C VAL A 281 -2.11 -4.92 14.33
N LEU A 282 -2.32 -3.76 13.71
CA LEU A 282 -3.37 -3.54 12.74
C LEU A 282 -2.74 -3.44 11.35
N PHE A 283 -2.94 -4.45 10.52
CA PHE A 283 -2.39 -4.51 9.15
C PHE A 283 -3.47 -4.18 8.12
N PHE A 284 -3.32 -3.04 7.44
CA PHE A 284 -4.14 -2.65 6.29
C PHE A 284 -3.52 -3.18 5.00
N ALA A 285 -4.21 -4.11 4.36
CA ALA A 285 -3.82 -4.63 3.05
C ALA A 285 -3.92 -3.53 1.98
N ASP A 286 -3.15 -3.70 0.89
CA ASP A 286 -3.18 -2.78 -0.25
C ASP A 286 -4.56 -2.78 -0.95
N GLY A 287 -4.88 -1.68 -1.63
CA GLY A 287 -6.14 -1.51 -2.34
C GLY A 287 -6.47 -0.07 -2.69
N ASN A 288 -7.75 0.23 -2.82
CA ASN A 288 -8.27 1.56 -3.14
C ASN A 288 -8.44 2.41 -1.85
N PRO A 289 -7.75 3.57 -1.74
CA PRO A 289 -7.92 4.50 -0.62
C PRO A 289 -9.35 4.98 -0.42
N ASP A 290 -10.16 5.06 -1.49
CA ASP A 290 -11.57 5.50 -1.42
C ASP A 290 -12.48 4.48 -0.72
N LEU A 291 -12.08 3.21 -0.64
CA LEU A 291 -12.83 2.18 0.09
C LEU A 291 -12.44 2.16 1.57
N LEU A 292 -11.16 2.42 1.88
CA LEU A 292 -10.65 2.40 3.25
C LEU A 292 -10.94 3.69 4.02
N ARG A 293 -10.74 4.86 3.39
CA ARG A 293 -10.88 6.17 4.04
C ARG A 293 -12.22 6.36 4.77
N PRO A 294 -13.40 6.06 4.16
CA PRO A 294 -14.69 6.27 4.81
C PRO A 294 -14.90 5.45 6.09
N LEU A 295 -14.07 4.44 6.36
CA LEU A 295 -14.11 3.66 7.59
C LEU A 295 -13.41 4.35 8.76
N LEU A 296 -12.61 5.39 8.50
CA LEU A 296 -11.77 6.07 9.49
C LEU A 296 -12.17 7.54 9.66
N VAL A 297 -12.94 8.09 8.73
CA VAL A 297 -13.42 9.48 8.78
C VAL A 297 -14.93 9.57 8.63
N THR A 298 -15.53 10.57 9.26
CA THR A 298 -16.95 10.91 9.11
C THR A 298 -17.20 11.64 7.77
N GLU A 299 -18.47 11.82 7.41
CA GLU A 299 -18.86 12.64 6.26
C GLU A 299 -18.43 14.11 6.38
N LEU A 300 -18.24 14.59 7.62
CA LEU A 300 -17.71 15.92 7.93
C LEU A 300 -16.17 15.98 7.88
N ASN A 301 -15.51 14.88 7.49
CA ASN A 301 -14.05 14.72 7.45
C ASN A 301 -13.36 14.81 8.83
N GLU A 302 -14.06 14.39 9.88
CA GLU A 302 -13.50 14.27 11.22
C GLU A 302 -13.10 12.80 11.50
N PRO A 303 -12.05 12.54 12.31
CA PRO A 303 -11.75 11.17 12.74
C PRO A 303 -12.95 10.56 13.45
N ASN A 304 -13.36 9.36 13.03
CA ASN A 304 -14.45 8.64 13.69
C ASN A 304 -13.94 7.84 14.91
N ALA A 305 -14.85 7.16 15.61
CA ALA A 305 -14.51 6.37 16.80
C ALA A 305 -13.43 5.31 16.52
N LEU A 306 -13.41 4.71 15.32
CA LEU A 306 -12.41 3.72 14.93
C LEU A 306 -11.01 4.36 14.83
N ALA A 307 -10.90 5.48 14.12
CA ALA A 307 -9.64 6.21 13.99
C ALA A 307 -9.13 6.71 15.35
N VAL A 308 -10.02 7.22 16.21
CA VAL A 308 -9.67 7.63 17.57
C VAL A 308 -9.13 6.46 18.39
N GLY A 309 -9.83 5.32 18.40
CA GLY A 309 -9.38 4.12 19.14
C GLY A 309 -8.03 3.57 18.65
N ILE A 310 -7.75 3.65 17.34
CA ILE A 310 -6.44 3.30 16.78
C ILE A 310 -5.37 4.28 17.28
N ALA A 311 -5.63 5.59 17.16
CA ALA A 311 -4.67 6.62 17.56
C ALA A 311 -4.34 6.57 19.05
N GLU A 312 -5.33 6.31 19.91
CA GLU A 312 -5.14 6.13 21.35
C GLU A 312 -4.21 4.96 21.65
N ARG A 313 -4.46 3.77 21.08
CA ARG A 313 -3.59 2.60 21.31
C ARG A 313 -2.17 2.80 20.78
N VAL A 314 -2.03 3.47 19.65
CA VAL A 314 -0.71 3.82 19.11
C VAL A 314 0.02 4.79 20.04
N ALA A 315 -0.66 5.82 20.56
CA ALA A 315 -0.08 6.77 21.50
C ALA A 315 0.31 6.15 22.84
N GLU A 316 -0.41 5.10 23.25
CA GLU A 316 -0.13 4.28 24.44
C GLU A 316 0.99 3.25 24.22
N GLU A 317 1.62 3.18 23.04
CA GLU A 317 2.62 2.17 22.69
C GLU A 317 2.06 0.73 22.86
N LYS A 318 0.80 0.51 22.44
CA LYS A 318 0.08 -0.79 22.51
C LYS A 318 -0.34 -1.35 21.15
N LEU A 319 -0.10 -0.61 20.08
CA LEU A 319 -0.51 -1.00 18.74
C LEU A 319 0.51 -0.51 17.72
N VAL A 320 0.92 -1.41 16.84
CA VAL A 320 1.63 -1.09 15.61
C VAL A 320 0.60 -1.05 14.47
N VAL A 321 0.66 -0.02 13.65
CA VAL A 321 -0.13 0.09 12.43
C VAL A 321 0.78 -0.10 11.24
N ALA A 322 0.46 -1.11 10.42
CA ALA A 322 1.15 -1.37 9.17
C ALA A 322 0.17 -1.16 8.01
N ALA A 323 0.54 -0.39 7.00
CA ALA A 323 -0.30 -0.13 5.84
C ALA A 323 0.47 -0.40 4.54
N ALA A 324 -0.07 -1.26 3.70
CA ALA A 324 0.56 -1.71 2.47
C ALA A 324 0.08 -0.94 1.24
N GLY A 325 1.00 -0.66 0.33
CA GLY A 325 0.74 0.04 -0.92
C GLY A 325 -0.11 1.30 -0.73
N ARG A 326 -1.15 1.47 -1.53
CA ARG A 326 -2.00 2.67 -1.52
C ARG A 326 -2.78 2.84 -0.22
N SER A 327 -2.97 1.81 0.60
CA SER A 327 -3.53 1.97 1.95
C SER A 327 -2.64 2.83 2.86
N ALA A 328 -1.32 2.90 2.58
CA ALA A 328 -0.41 3.83 3.23
C ALA A 328 -0.86 5.30 3.03
N ASN A 329 -1.41 5.64 1.86
CA ASN A 329 -1.88 7.00 1.58
C ASN A 329 -2.93 7.44 2.58
N VAL A 330 -3.80 6.52 3.01
CA VAL A 330 -4.86 6.80 4.00
C VAL A 330 -4.30 7.19 5.36
N MET A 331 -3.05 6.84 5.68
CA MET A 331 -2.48 7.17 6.99
C MET A 331 -2.20 8.67 7.15
N THR A 332 -2.16 9.46 6.08
CA THR A 332 -1.85 10.89 6.16
C THR A 332 -2.99 11.74 6.77
N SER A 333 -2.62 12.79 7.51
CA SER A 333 -3.53 13.88 7.92
C SER A 333 -3.55 15.05 6.93
N GLN A 334 -2.71 15.01 5.90
CA GLN A 334 -2.63 16.01 4.83
C GLN A 334 -3.46 15.58 3.63
N ALA A 335 -3.45 16.33 2.52
CA ALA A 335 -4.17 15.90 1.31
C ALA A 335 -3.80 14.45 0.92
N MET A 336 -4.79 13.57 0.87
CA MET A 336 -4.61 12.14 0.62
C MET A 336 -4.83 11.83 -0.87
N ILE A 337 -3.84 11.24 -1.51
CA ILE A 337 -3.93 10.82 -2.92
C ILE A 337 -4.76 9.54 -3.01
N ALA A 338 -5.85 9.59 -3.78
CA ALA A 338 -6.67 8.42 -4.08
C ALA A 338 -6.11 7.64 -5.28
N GLY A 339 -5.60 8.35 -6.30
CA GLY A 339 -4.97 7.74 -7.47
C GLY A 339 -4.82 8.68 -8.67
N GLY A 340 -4.67 8.10 -9.85
CA GLY A 340 -4.41 8.77 -11.14
C GLY A 340 -2.92 8.74 -11.55
N SER A 341 -2.57 9.43 -12.63
CA SER A 341 -1.21 9.37 -13.21
C SER A 341 -0.47 10.71 -13.17
N SER A 342 0.87 10.67 -13.10
CA SER A 342 1.71 11.87 -13.23
C SER A 342 1.52 12.60 -14.56
N ARG A 343 1.21 11.86 -15.63
CA ARG A 343 0.89 12.42 -16.95
C ARG A 343 -0.30 13.37 -16.86
N GLU A 344 -1.41 12.90 -16.30
CA GLU A 344 -2.64 13.71 -16.19
C GLU A 344 -2.48 14.83 -15.16
N ALA A 345 -1.78 14.57 -14.04
CA ALA A 345 -1.49 15.62 -13.05
C ALA A 345 -0.75 16.83 -13.63
N LEU A 346 0.21 16.59 -14.54
CA LEU A 346 0.98 17.66 -15.20
C LEU A 346 0.21 18.34 -16.33
N LYS A 347 -0.71 17.64 -17.01
CA LYS A 347 -1.52 18.18 -18.09
C LYS A 347 -2.74 18.97 -17.61
N GLU A 348 -3.55 18.34 -16.77
CA GLU A 348 -4.89 18.80 -16.40
C GLU A 348 -4.97 19.26 -14.94
N GLY A 349 -3.94 18.97 -14.14
CA GLY A 349 -3.95 19.24 -12.70
C GLY A 349 -4.55 18.11 -11.89
N VAL A 350 -5.00 18.44 -10.68
CA VAL A 350 -5.47 17.48 -9.68
C VAL A 350 -6.83 17.89 -9.15
N PHE A 351 -7.69 16.92 -8.83
CA PHE A 351 -9.10 17.15 -8.56
C PHE A 351 -9.51 16.59 -7.19
N ALA A 352 -10.21 17.40 -6.40
CA ALA A 352 -10.75 17.01 -5.10
C ALA A 352 -12.03 16.17 -5.30
N THR A 353 -11.88 14.88 -5.55
CA THR A 353 -12.96 13.94 -5.88
C THR A 353 -12.54 12.51 -5.52
N ARG A 354 -13.49 11.57 -5.59
CA ARG A 354 -13.18 10.13 -5.65
C ARG A 354 -12.46 9.80 -6.95
N LEU A 355 -11.63 8.76 -6.90
CA LEU A 355 -10.92 8.17 -8.02
C LEU A 355 -11.93 7.73 -9.10
N PRO A 356 -11.83 8.26 -10.33
CA PRO A 356 -12.60 7.72 -11.45
C PRO A 356 -12.25 6.24 -11.69
N GLY A 357 -13.26 5.42 -11.92
CA GLY A 357 -13.06 3.99 -12.23
C GLY A 357 -12.34 3.79 -13.57
N LEU A 358 -11.64 2.67 -13.72
CA LEU A 358 -10.94 2.39 -14.98
C LEU A 358 -11.94 2.22 -16.13
N GLY A 359 -11.70 2.94 -17.22
CA GLY A 359 -12.63 2.94 -18.37
C GLY A 359 -13.99 3.55 -18.07
N CYS A 360 -14.12 4.46 -17.09
CA CYS A 360 -15.39 5.13 -16.76
C CYS A 360 -16.03 5.91 -17.94
N HIS A 361 -15.27 6.19 -18.99
CA HIS A 361 -15.78 6.85 -20.20
C HIS A 361 -16.57 5.88 -21.09
N LYS A 362 -16.43 4.58 -20.85
CA LYS A 362 -17.08 3.52 -21.62
C LYS A 362 -18.49 3.23 -21.14
N ASP A 363 -18.82 3.60 -19.91
CA ASP A 363 -20.13 3.43 -19.28
C ASP A 363 -20.73 4.76 -18.77
N ASP A 364 -20.21 5.90 -19.23
CA ASP A 364 -20.63 7.25 -18.87
C ASP A 364 -20.61 7.56 -17.35
N THR A 365 -19.75 6.88 -16.59
CA THR A 365 -19.59 7.08 -15.15
C THR A 365 -18.48 8.06 -14.78
N CYS A 366 -17.65 8.51 -15.73
CA CYS A 366 -16.62 9.50 -15.43
C CYS A 366 -17.24 10.80 -14.91
N PRO A 367 -16.69 11.40 -13.83
CA PRO A 367 -17.06 12.75 -13.45
C PRO A 367 -16.79 13.74 -14.60
N ARG A 368 -17.56 14.83 -14.66
CA ARG A 368 -17.43 15.82 -15.74
C ARG A 368 -16.00 16.33 -15.87
N ASN A 369 -15.50 16.36 -17.11
CA ASN A 369 -14.15 16.79 -17.49
C ASN A 369 -13.01 15.95 -16.92
N LEU A 370 -13.30 14.75 -16.39
CA LEU A 370 -12.28 13.81 -15.93
C LEU A 370 -12.24 12.56 -16.82
N ASN A 371 -11.13 11.86 -16.75
CA ASN A 371 -10.91 10.54 -17.37
C ASN A 371 -10.38 9.55 -16.31
N GLU A 372 -10.26 8.27 -16.67
CA GLU A 372 -9.82 7.21 -15.75
C GLU A 372 -8.42 7.41 -15.15
N ASN A 373 -7.58 8.25 -15.78
CA ASN A 373 -6.22 8.54 -15.32
C ASN A 373 -6.11 9.87 -14.57
N SER A 374 -7.20 10.64 -14.48
CA SER A 374 -7.24 11.91 -13.76
C SER A 374 -6.85 11.74 -12.29
N VAL A 375 -6.04 12.66 -11.79
CA VAL A 375 -5.55 12.56 -10.41
C VAL A 375 -6.61 13.06 -9.43
N ALA A 376 -7.00 12.15 -8.54
CA ALA A 376 -8.01 12.36 -7.53
C ALA A 376 -7.38 12.36 -6.13
N TYR A 377 -7.84 13.27 -5.27
CA TYR A 377 -7.36 13.37 -3.89
C TYR A 377 -8.46 13.85 -2.94
N HIS A 378 -8.26 13.61 -1.64
CA HIS A 378 -9.10 14.13 -0.56
C HIS A 378 -8.35 15.22 0.20
N PRO A 379 -8.82 16.49 0.20
CA PRO A 379 -8.06 17.63 0.73
C PRO A 379 -7.80 17.57 2.24
N ILE A 380 -8.65 16.87 3.00
CA ILE A 380 -8.61 16.81 4.47
C ILE A 380 -7.91 15.51 4.96
N GLY A 381 -7.35 14.72 4.05
CA GLY A 381 -6.61 13.51 4.42
C GLY A 381 -7.48 12.34 4.83
N GLY A 382 -6.85 11.35 5.49
CA GLY A 382 -7.45 10.10 5.94
C GLY A 382 -7.37 9.92 7.46
N ALA A 383 -6.79 8.81 7.91
CA ALA A 383 -6.72 8.37 9.30
C ALA A 383 -5.90 9.29 10.23
N GLY A 384 -4.96 10.06 9.66
CA GLY A 384 -4.21 11.09 10.40
C GLY A 384 -3.06 10.61 11.29
N LEU A 385 -2.63 9.35 11.20
CA LEU A 385 -1.46 8.85 11.93
C LEU A 385 -0.15 9.49 11.44
N PHE A 386 0.00 9.68 10.13
CA PHE A 386 1.14 10.35 9.52
C PHE A 386 0.83 11.85 9.32
N ARG A 387 1.36 12.71 10.20
CA ARG A 387 1.00 14.13 10.22
C ARG A 387 1.82 15.06 9.31
N TRP A 388 3.00 14.61 8.86
CA TRP A 388 4.02 15.50 8.31
C TRP A 388 3.79 15.90 6.85
N GLY A 389 3.14 15.04 6.06
CA GLY A 389 3.09 15.25 4.62
C GLY A 389 2.06 14.38 3.90
N THR A 390 1.84 14.68 2.64
CA THR A 390 1.08 13.79 1.74
C THR A 390 1.91 12.55 1.43
N LEU A 391 1.23 11.42 1.24
CA LEU A 391 1.84 10.12 1.02
C LEU A 391 1.47 9.59 -0.37
N ASP A 392 2.43 8.93 -1.02
CA ASP A 392 2.19 8.11 -2.21
C ASP A 392 3.12 6.89 -2.23
N THR A 393 2.79 5.92 -3.06
CA THR A 393 3.53 4.66 -3.17
C THR A 393 3.86 4.27 -4.60
N ARG A 394 4.64 3.20 -4.78
CA ARG A 394 5.10 2.69 -6.08
C ARG A 394 5.75 3.77 -6.96
N MET A 395 6.55 4.64 -6.33
CA MET A 395 7.03 5.85 -7.00
C MET A 395 7.90 5.54 -8.22
N GLY A 396 8.86 4.61 -8.09
CA GLY A 396 9.67 4.14 -9.20
C GLY A 396 8.91 3.31 -10.22
N GLU A 397 7.89 2.57 -9.80
CA GLU A 397 7.20 1.59 -10.64
C GLU A 397 6.16 2.27 -11.54
N GLU A 398 5.45 3.27 -11.00
CA GLU A 398 4.39 4.01 -11.70
C GLU A 398 4.79 5.46 -12.07
N GLY A 399 6.00 5.91 -11.71
CA GLY A 399 6.46 7.28 -12.00
C GLY A 399 5.65 8.36 -11.28
N ASN A 400 5.27 8.12 -10.02
CA ASN A 400 4.27 8.92 -9.29
C ASN A 400 4.75 10.28 -8.77
N HIS A 401 5.99 10.69 -9.08
CA HIS A 401 6.56 11.97 -8.61
C HIS A 401 5.75 13.18 -9.08
N GLY A 402 5.32 13.20 -10.33
CA GLY A 402 4.52 14.30 -10.89
C GLY A 402 3.18 14.46 -10.17
N ARG A 403 2.44 13.35 -9.95
CA ARG A 403 1.16 13.40 -9.23
C ARG A 403 1.33 13.80 -7.76
N LEU A 404 2.32 13.23 -7.08
CA LEU A 404 2.62 13.55 -5.68
C LEU A 404 2.93 15.04 -5.49
N LEU A 405 3.83 15.58 -6.31
CA LEU A 405 4.23 16.99 -6.23
C LEU A 405 3.07 17.93 -6.58
N ARG A 406 2.23 17.58 -7.57
CA ARG A 406 1.06 18.40 -7.95
C ARG A 406 0.00 18.43 -6.86
N VAL A 407 -0.26 17.31 -6.19
CA VAL A 407 -1.17 17.29 -5.04
C VAL A 407 -0.61 18.11 -3.87
N ALA A 408 0.68 17.97 -3.56
CA ALA A 408 1.34 18.75 -2.52
C ALA A 408 1.27 20.26 -2.80
N ALA A 409 1.64 20.68 -4.02
CA ALA A 409 1.63 22.09 -4.42
C ALA A 409 0.21 22.69 -4.45
N THR A 410 -0.79 21.94 -4.92
CA THR A 410 -2.20 22.40 -4.96
C THR A 410 -2.77 22.65 -3.58
N ASN A 411 -2.43 21.77 -2.63
CA ASN A 411 -2.94 21.83 -1.27
C ASN A 411 -2.02 22.59 -0.30
N ARG A 412 -0.92 23.16 -0.80
CA ARG A 412 0.12 23.84 0.01
C ARG A 412 0.64 22.95 1.15
N VAL A 413 0.71 21.64 0.91
CA VAL A 413 1.32 20.69 1.83
C VAL A 413 2.82 20.81 1.67
N LEU A 414 3.51 21.03 2.79
CA LEU A 414 4.92 21.44 2.74
C LEU A 414 5.89 20.28 2.55
N LEU A 415 5.48 19.05 2.92
CA LEU A 415 6.24 17.83 2.70
C LEU A 415 5.40 16.82 1.94
N ALA A 416 6.03 16.16 0.96
CA ALA A 416 5.47 15.04 0.22
C ALA A 416 6.42 13.85 0.32
N VAL A 417 5.89 12.67 0.61
CA VAL A 417 6.69 11.45 0.83
C VAL A 417 6.19 10.35 -0.07
N GLY A 418 7.07 9.85 -0.92
CA GLY A 418 6.81 8.78 -1.87
C GLY A 418 7.65 7.56 -1.55
N ILE A 419 7.01 6.40 -1.39
CA ILE A 419 7.68 5.15 -1.03
C ILE A 419 7.75 4.25 -2.26
N ASP A 420 8.93 3.80 -2.66
CA ASP A 420 9.07 2.85 -3.76
C ASP A 420 8.51 1.46 -3.42
N ALA A 421 8.14 0.67 -4.43
CA ALA A 421 7.91 -0.76 -4.19
C ALA A 421 9.15 -1.41 -3.56
N GLU A 422 8.95 -2.55 -2.89
CA GLU A 422 10.02 -3.23 -2.16
C GLU A 422 10.76 -2.29 -1.19
N THR A 423 10.06 -1.30 -0.62
CA THR A 423 10.56 -0.40 0.42
C THR A 423 9.53 -0.21 1.54
N ALA A 424 10.01 -0.05 2.77
CA ALA A 424 9.22 0.32 3.93
C ALA A 424 9.77 1.59 4.60
N LEU A 425 8.86 2.45 5.04
CA LEU A 425 9.15 3.61 5.88
C LEU A 425 8.59 3.36 7.28
N LEU A 426 9.49 3.23 8.25
CA LEU A 426 9.16 3.07 9.66
C LEU A 426 9.20 4.44 10.33
N VAL A 427 8.17 4.78 11.09
CA VAL A 427 8.01 6.14 11.66
C VAL A 427 7.67 6.10 13.14
N SER A 428 8.46 6.83 13.92
CA SER A 428 8.17 7.18 15.30
C SER A 428 7.19 8.35 15.31
N LEU A 429 5.93 8.09 15.65
CA LEU A 429 4.91 9.15 15.73
C LEU A 429 5.21 10.20 16.81
N ARG A 430 5.99 9.84 17.84
CA ARG A 430 6.34 10.75 18.93
C ARG A 430 7.46 11.71 18.53
N SER A 431 8.61 11.19 18.11
CA SER A 431 9.80 11.99 17.80
C SER A 431 9.85 12.49 16.36
N GLY A 432 9.18 11.81 15.43
CA GLY A 432 9.34 12.03 13.99
C GLY A 432 10.57 11.35 13.40
N ASP A 433 11.28 10.54 14.18
CA ASP A 433 12.38 9.73 13.64
C ASP A 433 11.83 8.68 12.67
N PHE A 434 12.56 8.43 11.60
CA PHE A 434 12.21 7.44 10.61
C PHE A 434 13.40 6.59 10.19
N LYS A 435 13.08 5.40 9.69
CA LYS A 435 14.03 4.49 9.02
C LYS A 435 13.46 4.02 7.70
N VAL A 436 14.34 3.92 6.71
CA VAL A 436 14.03 3.30 5.42
C VAL A 436 14.56 1.87 5.44
N ALA A 437 13.71 0.91 5.15
CA ALA A 437 14.05 -0.51 5.05
C ALA A 437 13.64 -1.05 3.68
N GLY A 438 14.25 -2.14 3.24
CA GLY A 438 13.94 -2.77 1.95
C GLY A 438 15.11 -2.79 0.97
N GLU A 439 14.78 -2.73 -0.31
CA GLU A 439 15.75 -2.78 -1.41
C GLU A 439 15.91 -1.45 -2.16
N ARG A 440 14.93 -0.54 -2.04
CA ARG A 440 14.92 0.77 -2.72
C ARG A 440 14.83 1.92 -1.73
N GLY A 441 14.21 3.03 -2.09
CA GLY A 441 14.26 4.25 -1.31
C GLY A 441 12.92 4.95 -1.13
N VAL A 442 13.02 6.05 -0.39
CA VAL A 442 11.92 6.96 -0.13
C VAL A 442 12.29 8.32 -0.69
N PHE A 443 11.41 8.83 -1.53
CA PHE A 443 11.47 10.18 -2.09
C PHE A 443 10.78 11.15 -1.13
N PHE A 444 11.50 12.16 -0.67
CA PHE A 444 10.95 13.25 0.13
C PHE A 444 11.02 14.53 -0.70
N ALA A 445 9.95 15.28 -0.79
CA ALA A 445 9.94 16.58 -1.44
C ALA A 445 9.39 17.67 -0.53
N ALA A 446 10.16 18.74 -0.39
CA ALA A 446 9.85 19.89 0.44
C ALA A 446 9.51 21.12 -0.43
N GLY A 447 8.46 21.83 -0.03
CA GLY A 447 8.08 23.11 -0.61
C GLY A 447 7.70 23.03 -2.08
N ALA A 448 6.87 22.05 -2.46
CA ALA A 448 6.40 21.91 -3.84
C ALA A 448 5.66 23.18 -4.31
N GLN A 449 6.06 23.70 -5.47
CA GLN A 449 5.50 24.88 -6.12
C GLN A 449 5.07 24.51 -7.53
N GLN A 450 4.04 25.19 -8.04
CA GLN A 450 3.51 24.90 -9.37
C GLN A 450 3.07 26.15 -10.13
N ASN A 451 3.02 26.01 -11.45
CA ASN A 451 2.22 26.85 -12.34
C ASN A 451 1.25 25.94 -13.12
N GLU A 452 0.59 26.44 -14.18
CA GLU A 452 -0.38 25.64 -14.93
C GLU A 452 0.18 24.30 -15.44
N ARG A 453 1.44 24.29 -15.93
CA ARG A 453 2.02 23.16 -16.67
C ARG A 453 3.30 22.59 -16.04
N ALA A 454 3.73 23.11 -14.91
CA ALA A 454 4.97 22.68 -14.27
C ALA A 454 4.83 22.60 -12.75
N VAL A 455 5.63 21.73 -12.16
CA VAL A 455 5.82 21.60 -10.72
C VAL A 455 7.30 21.49 -10.41
N ALA A 456 7.73 22.06 -9.29
CA ALA A 456 9.10 21.99 -8.81
C ALA A 456 9.14 21.85 -7.29
N ALA A 457 10.20 21.23 -6.76
CA ALA A 457 10.41 21.08 -5.33
C ALA A 457 11.90 20.92 -5.01
N THR A 458 12.27 21.15 -3.76
CA THR A 458 13.49 20.57 -3.20
C THR A 458 13.19 19.12 -2.87
N PHE A 459 14.11 18.19 -3.12
CA PHE A 459 13.90 16.79 -2.84
C PHE A 459 15.13 16.09 -2.28
N HIS A 460 14.83 14.96 -1.65
CA HIS A 460 15.76 13.99 -1.09
C HIS A 460 15.32 12.62 -1.58
N TYR A 461 16.28 11.75 -1.82
CA TYR A 461 16.00 10.35 -2.07
C TYR A 461 16.95 9.52 -1.22
N LEU A 462 16.38 8.80 -0.26
CA LEU A 462 17.10 8.08 0.77
C LEU A 462 16.85 6.58 0.57
N MET A 463 17.91 5.81 0.39
CA MET A 463 17.82 4.37 0.16
C MET A 463 17.62 3.61 1.49
N ALA A 464 17.16 2.37 1.39
CA ALA A 464 17.09 1.43 2.50
C ALA A 464 18.42 1.36 3.27
N GLY A 465 18.34 1.39 4.59
CA GLY A 465 19.46 1.60 5.50
C GLY A 465 19.59 3.06 5.97
N SER A 466 18.96 4.01 5.28
CA SER A 466 18.94 5.40 5.71
C SER A 466 18.02 5.64 6.90
N SER A 467 18.31 6.70 7.64
CA SER A 467 17.46 7.21 8.72
C SER A 467 17.48 8.73 8.77
N GLY A 468 16.53 9.32 9.49
CA GLY A 468 16.46 10.74 9.72
C GLY A 468 15.30 11.11 10.64
N THR A 469 15.00 12.40 10.72
CA THR A 469 13.91 12.92 11.54
C THR A 469 13.09 13.93 10.74
N PHE A 470 11.77 13.80 10.78
CA PHE A 470 10.85 14.82 10.27
C PHE A 470 10.88 16.05 11.17
N THR A 471 11.22 17.22 10.62
CA THR A 471 11.26 18.49 11.37
C THR A 471 10.37 19.53 10.70
N GLY A 472 9.13 19.66 11.19
CA GLY A 472 8.14 20.55 10.61
C GLY A 472 7.79 20.14 9.18
N ASN A 473 8.48 20.74 8.21
CA ASN A 473 8.15 20.72 6.79
C ASN A 473 9.20 20.02 5.91
N ASP A 474 10.20 19.41 6.53
CA ASP A 474 11.34 18.81 5.83
C ASP A 474 11.93 17.63 6.63
N VAL A 475 12.92 16.94 6.05
CA VAL A 475 13.70 15.88 6.69
C VAL A 475 15.11 16.37 7.05
N ASN A 476 15.50 16.15 8.30
CA ASN A 476 16.80 16.54 8.85
C ASN A 476 17.48 15.37 9.56
N VAL A 477 18.74 15.59 9.99
CA VAL A 477 19.55 14.58 10.69
C VAL A 477 19.67 13.30 9.86
N VAL A 478 19.76 13.47 8.54
CA VAL A 478 19.80 12.35 7.61
C VAL A 478 21.12 11.62 7.73
N THR A 479 21.03 10.31 7.93
CA THR A 479 22.14 9.37 7.78
C THR A 479 21.86 8.55 6.53
N PHE A 480 22.74 8.65 5.54
CA PHE A 480 22.65 7.86 4.31
C PHE A 480 22.99 6.39 4.57
N ALA A 481 22.39 5.51 3.79
CA ALA A 481 22.82 4.12 3.73
C ALA A 481 24.27 4.03 3.22
N GLU A 482 25.09 3.21 3.87
CA GLU A 482 26.46 2.91 3.42
C GLU A 482 26.47 1.90 2.27
N ASP A 483 25.60 0.88 2.38
CA ASP A 483 25.40 -0.16 1.38
C ASP A 483 23.90 -0.30 1.09
N ALA A 484 23.57 -0.62 -0.15
CA ALA A 484 22.20 -0.97 -0.57
C ALA A 484 22.25 -2.15 -1.53
N GLN A 485 21.18 -2.95 -1.54
CA GLN A 485 21.03 -3.99 -2.54
C GLN A 485 20.89 -3.35 -3.93
N VAL A 486 21.59 -3.91 -4.91
CA VAL A 486 21.56 -3.39 -6.27
C VAL A 486 20.36 -3.98 -7.00
N VAL A 487 19.37 -3.13 -7.28
CA VAL A 487 18.23 -3.48 -8.11
C VAL A 487 18.65 -3.56 -9.58
N GLN A 488 18.66 -4.77 -10.14
CA GLN A 488 19.01 -5.01 -11.54
C GLN A 488 17.80 -4.87 -12.45
N VAL A 489 17.55 -3.64 -12.91
CA VAL A 489 16.50 -3.32 -13.88
C VAL A 489 17.10 -2.53 -15.05
N GLU A 490 16.59 -2.74 -16.26
CA GLU A 490 17.01 -1.98 -17.43
C GLU A 490 16.75 -0.48 -17.23
N PRO A 491 17.77 0.39 -17.41
CA PRO A 491 17.59 1.82 -17.26
C PRO A 491 16.60 2.41 -18.26
N THR A 492 15.80 3.38 -17.83
CA THR A 492 14.83 4.08 -18.68
C THR A 492 14.90 5.58 -18.50
N THR A 493 14.46 6.33 -19.51
CA THR A 493 14.24 7.79 -19.42
C THR A 493 12.78 8.13 -19.14
N ASN A 494 11.88 7.14 -19.09
CA ASN A 494 10.47 7.35 -18.79
C ASN A 494 10.30 7.66 -17.30
N PHE A 495 10.31 8.94 -16.94
CA PHE A 495 10.06 9.42 -15.58
C PHE A 495 8.56 9.70 -15.30
N ILE A 496 7.69 9.53 -16.30
CA ILE A 496 6.24 9.82 -16.20
C ILE A 496 5.45 8.60 -15.74
N ALA A 497 5.92 7.40 -16.09
CA ALA A 497 5.23 6.14 -15.81
C ALA A 497 6.20 5.01 -15.40
N ASN A 498 7.44 5.35 -15.01
CA ASN A 498 8.47 4.39 -14.64
C ASN A 498 9.62 5.08 -13.86
N ARG A 499 10.69 4.35 -13.56
CA ARG A 499 11.82 4.72 -12.68
C ARG A 499 12.81 5.71 -13.29
N GLY A 500 12.44 6.38 -14.38
CA GLY A 500 13.37 7.24 -15.13
C GLY A 500 13.96 8.39 -14.30
N LEU A 501 13.27 8.84 -13.25
CA LEU A 501 13.82 9.79 -12.28
C LEU A 501 15.06 9.24 -11.58
N TYR A 502 14.99 8.02 -11.04
CA TYR A 502 16.08 7.42 -10.28
C TYR A 502 17.25 7.01 -11.17
N ASP A 503 16.97 6.54 -12.38
CA ASP A 503 18.04 6.22 -13.34
C ASP A 503 18.80 7.50 -13.77
N SER A 504 18.09 8.63 -13.85
CA SER A 504 18.69 9.94 -14.10
C SER A 504 19.45 10.48 -12.89
N LEU A 505 19.01 10.15 -11.68
CA LEU A 505 19.66 10.57 -10.43
C LEU A 505 21.10 10.06 -10.32
N ARG A 506 21.40 8.89 -10.90
CA ARG A 506 22.77 8.35 -11.01
C ARG A 506 23.74 9.31 -11.71
N LEU A 507 23.25 10.19 -12.58
CA LEU A 507 24.07 11.21 -13.24
C LEU A 507 24.41 12.38 -12.30
N LEU A 508 23.52 12.75 -11.37
CA LEU A 508 23.82 13.74 -10.33
C LEU A 508 24.91 13.22 -9.38
N CYS A 509 24.88 11.94 -9.01
CA CYS A 509 25.96 11.33 -8.21
C CYS A 509 27.32 11.26 -8.93
N ARG A 510 27.36 11.45 -10.26
CA ARG A 510 28.58 11.46 -11.08
C ARG A 510 29.00 12.87 -11.47
N GLU A 511 28.78 13.84 -10.58
CA GLU A 511 29.21 15.24 -10.68
C GLU A 511 28.57 16.06 -11.81
N ARG A 512 27.42 15.65 -12.34
CA ARG A 512 26.60 16.59 -13.13
C ARG A 512 25.82 17.49 -12.20
N GLU A 513 25.96 18.80 -12.34
CA GLU A 513 25.17 19.76 -11.57
C GLU A 513 23.72 19.84 -12.06
N VAL A 514 23.48 19.61 -13.35
CA VAL A 514 22.14 19.66 -13.96
C VAL A 514 21.94 18.49 -14.90
N VAL A 515 20.79 17.82 -14.77
CA VAL A 515 20.36 16.70 -15.62
C VAL A 515 18.98 17.02 -16.16
N GLU A 516 18.88 17.17 -17.48
CA GLU A 516 17.60 17.34 -18.17
C GLU A 516 17.26 16.06 -18.95
N VAL A 517 16.05 15.55 -18.76
CA VAL A 517 15.53 14.38 -19.44
C VAL A 517 14.20 14.72 -20.09
N LYS A 518 14.04 14.34 -21.35
CA LYS A 518 12.81 14.50 -22.11
C LYS A 518 12.16 13.14 -22.35
N TRP A 519 10.85 13.10 -22.17
CA TRP A 519 10.02 11.93 -22.49
C TRP A 519 8.73 12.42 -23.14
N GLU A 520 8.53 12.11 -24.42
CA GLU A 520 7.41 12.62 -25.22
C GLU A 520 7.25 14.15 -25.10
N GLN A 521 6.13 14.62 -24.53
CA GLN A 521 5.79 16.03 -24.30
C GLN A 521 6.15 16.51 -22.89
N PHE A 522 7.02 15.79 -22.18
CA PHE A 522 7.40 16.10 -20.81
C PHE A 522 8.89 16.32 -20.70
N THR A 523 9.29 17.22 -19.80
CA THR A 523 10.68 17.42 -19.42
C THR A 523 10.81 17.34 -17.91
N MET A 524 11.84 16.65 -17.43
CA MET A 524 12.26 16.63 -16.05
C MET A 524 13.67 17.22 -15.96
N THR A 525 13.87 18.10 -14.99
CA THR A 525 15.16 18.70 -14.69
C THR A 525 15.51 18.39 -13.24
N LEU A 526 16.67 17.77 -13.03
CA LEU A 526 17.26 17.58 -11.71
C LEU A 526 18.47 18.52 -11.58
N MET A 527 18.60 19.20 -10.45
CA MET A 527 19.69 20.15 -10.21
C MET A 527 20.28 19.95 -8.82
N GLY A 528 21.60 19.78 -8.74
CA GLY A 528 22.38 19.95 -7.52
C GLY A 528 22.72 21.43 -7.29
N GLY A 529 22.79 21.84 -6.04
CA GLY A 529 23.32 23.14 -5.60
C GLY A 529 24.43 22.97 -4.56
N GLU A 530 24.91 24.07 -4.00
CA GLU A 530 26.01 24.07 -3.01
C GLU A 530 25.71 23.22 -1.77
N ASP A 531 24.45 23.14 -1.34
CA ASP A 531 24.02 22.37 -0.17
C ASP A 531 23.61 20.92 -0.50
N THR A 532 23.69 20.53 -1.78
CA THR A 532 23.33 19.18 -2.21
C THR A 532 24.38 18.19 -1.76
N LYS A 533 23.95 17.16 -1.04
CA LYS A 533 24.80 16.03 -0.67
C LYS A 533 24.38 14.82 -1.48
N THR A 534 25.36 14.11 -2.04
CA THR A 534 25.14 12.85 -2.75
C THR A 534 25.98 11.76 -2.13
N GLN A 535 25.47 10.54 -2.13
CA GLN A 535 26.20 9.36 -1.71
C GLN A 535 25.72 8.16 -2.52
N THR A 536 26.64 7.34 -2.99
CA THR A 536 26.30 6.05 -3.60
C THR A 536 26.05 5.01 -2.51
N ALA A 537 25.02 4.20 -2.66
CA ALA A 537 24.84 2.96 -1.90
C ALA A 537 24.71 1.82 -2.90
N GLY A 538 25.72 0.94 -2.95
CA GLY A 538 25.88 0.01 -4.06
C GLY A 538 25.99 0.73 -5.41
N ALA A 539 25.05 0.46 -6.33
CA ALA A 539 24.98 1.10 -7.65
C ALA A 539 23.94 2.24 -7.73
N GLU A 540 23.18 2.48 -6.65
CA GLU A 540 22.15 3.51 -6.61
C GLU A 540 22.66 4.80 -5.96
N CYS A 541 22.02 5.91 -6.31
CA CYS A 541 22.36 7.25 -5.85
C CYS A 541 21.37 7.70 -4.77
N GLN A 542 21.89 8.19 -3.65
CA GLN A 542 21.14 8.91 -2.63
C GLN A 542 21.45 10.40 -2.74
N VAL A 543 20.45 11.23 -2.45
CA VAL A 543 20.60 12.67 -2.50
C VAL A 543 19.85 13.37 -1.37
N GLN A 544 20.43 14.45 -0.89
CA GLN A 544 19.82 15.40 0.04
C GLN A 544 19.90 16.80 -0.56
N ASN A 545 18.83 17.60 -0.45
CA ASN A 545 18.78 19.00 -0.89
C ASN A 545 19.03 19.21 -2.40
N ALA A 546 18.61 18.29 -3.26
CA ALA A 546 18.58 18.54 -4.70
C ALA A 546 17.27 19.24 -5.09
N ARG A 547 17.19 19.75 -6.31
CA ARG A 547 15.96 20.35 -6.86
C ARG A 547 15.46 19.52 -8.03
N ILE A 548 14.14 19.35 -8.09
CA ILE A 548 13.44 18.72 -9.21
C ILE A 548 12.47 19.73 -9.82
N GLY A 549 12.40 19.74 -11.15
CA GLY A 549 11.35 20.36 -11.93
C GLY A 549 10.76 19.35 -12.92
N MET A 550 9.45 19.34 -13.08
CA MET A 550 8.74 18.54 -14.08
C MET A 550 7.76 19.44 -14.80
N GLN A 551 7.75 19.38 -16.13
CA GLN A 551 6.90 20.23 -16.96
C GLN A 551 6.25 19.46 -18.10
N TYR A 552 4.99 19.80 -18.37
CA TYR A 552 4.31 19.49 -19.61
C TYR A 552 4.65 20.57 -20.65
N ALA A 553 5.41 20.17 -21.66
CA ALA A 553 5.83 20.99 -22.79
C ALA A 553 5.25 20.39 -24.08
N PRO A 554 3.98 20.68 -24.42
CA PRO A 554 3.43 20.26 -25.70
C PRO A 554 4.32 20.85 -26.80
N SER A 555 4.72 20.01 -27.76
CA SER A 555 5.36 20.47 -28.98
C SER A 555 4.49 21.61 -29.55
N GLU A 556 5.06 22.81 -29.70
CA GLU A 556 4.39 23.88 -30.41
C GLU A 556 3.92 23.29 -31.76
N SER A 557 2.61 23.28 -31.98
CA SER A 557 2.07 23.06 -33.31
C SER A 557 2.59 24.21 -34.16
N PHE A 558 3.63 23.96 -34.94
CA PHE A 558 4.04 24.85 -36.02
C PHE A 558 2.94 24.92 -37.08
#